data_AF-A0A9Q9WZM7-F1
#
_entry.id   AF-A0A9Q9WZM7-F1
#
_cell.length_a   1.000
_cell.length_b   1.000
_cell.length_c   1.000
_cell.angle_alpha   90.00
_cell.angle_beta   90.00
_cell.angle_gamma   90.00
#
_symmetry.space_group_name_H-M   'P 1'
#
loop_
_entity.id
_entity.type
_entity.pdbx_description
1 polymer ?
#
loop_
_entity_poly.entity_id
_entity_poly.type
_entity_poly.pdbx_seq_one_letter_code
_entity_poly.pdbx_strand_id
1 'polypeptide(L)'
;MANLQLLKLDELDCLIKGVLYIDSVVSGGPPECYYFEHPTDPERCEQKAYNLENPYPLLLVNIGSGVSILAVYSKDNYKRVTGTSLGGGTFLGLCCLLTGCSNFEEALAMATEGESTRVDKLVRDIYGGNYERFGLPGWAVASSFGNMMCKEKRDSVSKEDLARATLVTITNNIGSITRMCALNENIERVVFVGNFLRVNTLSMKLLAYALDYWSKGQLKALFLRHEGYFGAVGALLELPNPS
;
A
#
# COMPACT_ATOMS: atom_id res chain seq x y z
N MET A 1 11.51 17.45 36.95
CA MET A 1 11.57 16.12 36.31
C MET A 1 10.16 15.62 36.16
N ALA A 2 9.72 15.27 34.95
CA ALA A 2 8.39 14.70 34.74
C ALA A 2 8.35 13.31 35.40
N ASN A 3 7.35 13.05 36.25
CA ASN A 3 7.18 11.79 36.97
C ASN A 3 6.48 10.75 36.09
N LEU A 4 7.07 10.45 34.92
CA LEU A 4 6.52 9.57 33.89
C LEU A 4 7.37 8.29 33.78
N GLN A 5 6.72 7.13 33.79
CA GLN A 5 7.33 5.85 33.46
C GLN A 5 6.92 5.42 32.05
N LEU A 6 7.89 5.05 31.22
CA LEU A 6 7.65 4.59 29.85
C LEU A 6 7.65 3.06 29.79
N LEU A 7 6.49 2.47 29.53
CA LEU A 7 6.35 1.06 29.19
C LEU A 7 6.58 0.87 27.68
N LYS A 8 7.63 0.14 27.30
CA LYS A 8 7.92 -0.17 25.90
C LYS A 8 7.19 -1.45 25.50
N LEU A 9 6.53 -1.41 24.35
CA LEU A 9 5.79 -2.52 23.76
C LEU A 9 6.31 -2.77 22.34
N ASP A 10 6.13 -3.99 21.84
CA ASP A 10 6.50 -4.31 20.46
C ASP A 10 5.52 -3.67 19.46
N GLU A 11 6.05 -3.11 18.38
CA GLU A 11 5.28 -2.39 17.36
C GLU A 11 4.28 -3.30 16.64
N LEU A 12 4.71 -4.50 16.26
CA LEU A 12 3.93 -5.44 15.45
C LEU A 12 2.88 -6.16 16.28
N ASP A 13 3.19 -6.47 17.53
CA ASP A 13 2.23 -7.00 18.50
C ASP A 13 1.10 -6.00 18.73
N CYS A 14 1.44 -4.73 18.97
CA CYS A 14 0.45 -3.67 19.14
C CYS A 14 -0.39 -3.46 17.87
N LEU A 15 0.25 -3.48 16.70
CA LEU A 15 -0.44 -3.37 15.42
C LEU A 15 -1.52 -4.44 15.24
N ILE A 16 -1.18 -5.71 15.45
CA ILE A 16 -2.13 -6.83 15.29
C ILE A 16 -3.27 -6.71 16.30
N LYS A 17 -2.95 -6.45 17.57
CA LYS A 17 -3.96 -6.26 18.63
C LYS A 17 -4.92 -5.12 18.29
N GLY A 18 -4.40 -3.99 17.82
CA GLY A 18 -5.20 -2.84 17.44
C GLY A 18 -6.13 -3.11 16.26
N VAL A 19 -5.63 -3.79 15.21
CA VAL A 19 -6.45 -4.17 14.05
C VAL A 19 -7.63 -5.05 14.48
N LEU A 20 -7.35 -6.13 15.23
CA LEU A 20 -8.36 -7.07 15.69
C LEU A 20 -9.37 -6.42 16.63
N TYR A 21 -8.91 -5.53 17.51
CA TYR A 21 -9.79 -4.83 18.45
C TYR A 21 -10.74 -3.88 17.73
N ILE A 22 -10.22 -2.98 16.88
CA ILE A 22 -11.06 -1.98 16.20
C ILE A 22 -12.12 -2.65 15.32
N ASP A 23 -11.73 -3.66 14.55
CA ASP A 23 -12.68 -4.43 13.73
C ASP A 23 -13.79 -5.08 14.59
N SER A 24 -13.48 -5.55 15.79
CA SER A 24 -14.45 -6.17 16.70
C SER A 24 -15.43 -5.20 17.38
N VAL A 25 -15.03 -3.94 17.58
CA VAL A 25 -15.84 -2.96 18.34
C VAL A 25 -16.59 -1.97 17.47
N VAL A 26 -16.17 -1.78 16.20
CA VAL A 26 -16.86 -0.93 15.24
C VAL A 26 -18.18 -1.59 14.83
N SER A 27 -19.21 -1.33 15.63
CA SER A 27 -20.58 -1.85 15.47
C SER A 27 -21.59 -0.75 15.11
N GLY A 28 -21.20 0.52 15.29
CA GLY A 28 -21.98 1.69 14.88
C GLY A 28 -21.29 2.45 13.75
N GLY A 29 -21.78 2.30 12.52
CA GLY A 29 -21.24 2.96 11.34
C GLY A 29 -20.91 1.99 10.20
N PRO A 30 -20.25 2.47 9.13
CA PRO A 30 -19.80 1.59 8.06
C PRO A 30 -18.71 0.64 8.58
N PRO A 31 -18.63 -0.61 8.07
CA PRO A 31 -17.62 -1.58 8.50
C PRO A 31 -16.19 -1.03 8.39
N GLU A 32 -15.34 -1.47 9.33
CA GLU A 32 -13.94 -1.05 9.40
C GLU A 32 -13.16 -1.45 8.15
N CYS A 33 -13.36 -2.68 7.69
CA CYS A 33 -12.71 -3.20 6.51
C CYS A 33 -13.52 -2.92 5.23
N TYR A 34 -12.81 -2.60 4.15
CA TYR A 34 -13.39 -2.39 2.84
C TYR A 34 -12.43 -2.85 1.73
N TYR A 35 -12.95 -2.96 0.51
CA TYR A 35 -12.21 -3.29 -0.69
C TYR A 35 -12.74 -2.50 -1.89
N PHE A 36 -12.01 -2.51 -3.00
CA PHE A 36 -12.50 -2.01 -4.28
C PHE A 36 -13.00 -3.20 -5.11
N GLU A 37 -14.29 -3.25 -5.39
CA GLU A 37 -14.86 -4.22 -6.32
C GLU A 37 -14.57 -3.79 -7.76
N HIS A 38 -14.36 -4.76 -8.65
CA HIS A 38 -13.98 -4.53 -10.05
C HIS A 38 -12.81 -3.54 -10.23
N PRO A 39 -11.68 -3.70 -9.52
CA PRO A 39 -10.61 -2.71 -9.53
C PRO A 39 -9.92 -2.56 -10.90
N THR A 40 -10.09 -3.54 -11.80
CA THR A 40 -9.58 -3.53 -13.17
C THR A 40 -10.48 -2.79 -14.18
N ASP A 41 -11.69 -2.42 -13.78
CA ASP A 41 -12.65 -1.69 -14.60
C ASP A 41 -12.93 -0.31 -13.96
N PRO A 42 -12.33 0.77 -14.47
CA PRO A 42 -12.47 2.10 -13.87
C PRO A 42 -13.92 2.60 -13.76
N GLU A 43 -14.82 2.18 -14.66
CA GLU A 43 -16.23 2.61 -14.65
C GLU A 43 -17.06 1.87 -13.58
N ARG A 44 -16.63 0.67 -13.20
CA ARG A 44 -17.31 -0.18 -12.20
C ARG A 44 -16.57 -0.23 -10.86
N CYS A 45 -15.39 0.38 -10.78
CA CYS A 45 -14.56 0.37 -9.59
C CYS A 45 -15.23 1.11 -8.43
N GLU A 46 -15.80 0.35 -7.49
CA GLU A 46 -16.52 0.90 -6.35
C GLU A 46 -15.99 0.39 -5.01
N GLN A 47 -16.06 1.24 -3.98
CA GLN A 47 -15.69 0.86 -2.63
C GLN A 47 -16.83 0.09 -1.99
N LYS A 48 -16.55 -1.13 -1.51
CA LYS A 48 -17.51 -1.99 -0.80
C LYS A 48 -17.01 -2.39 0.56
N ALA A 49 -17.93 -2.49 1.51
CA ALA A 49 -17.64 -3.02 2.83
C ALA A 49 -17.19 -4.48 2.76
N TYR A 50 -16.30 -4.87 3.65
CA TYR A 50 -15.84 -6.24 3.81
C TYR A 50 -15.97 -6.62 5.29
N ASN A 51 -16.52 -7.79 5.57
CA ASN A 51 -16.62 -8.31 6.92
C ASN A 51 -15.41 -9.22 7.18
N LEU A 52 -14.61 -8.88 8.20
CA LEU A 52 -13.43 -9.65 8.61
C LEU A 52 -13.76 -10.78 9.61
N GLU A 53 -15.00 -11.26 9.66
CA GLU A 53 -15.38 -12.48 10.38
C GLU A 53 -14.41 -13.64 10.09
N ASN A 54 -13.79 -14.17 11.15
CA ASN A 54 -12.71 -15.16 11.06
C ASN A 54 -11.55 -14.66 10.15
N PRO A 55 -10.79 -13.66 10.59
CA PRO A 55 -9.83 -12.94 9.74
C PRO A 55 -8.65 -13.81 9.29
N TYR A 56 -8.45 -15.00 9.89
CA TYR A 56 -7.27 -15.83 9.67
C TYR A 56 -7.45 -16.90 8.58
N PRO A 57 -6.41 -17.21 7.79
CA PRO A 57 -5.15 -16.46 7.70
C PRO A 57 -5.35 -15.16 6.90
N LEU A 58 -4.57 -14.13 7.24
CA LEU A 58 -4.42 -12.91 6.44
C LEU A 58 -2.95 -12.49 6.35
N LEU A 59 -2.64 -11.74 5.30
CA LEU A 59 -1.37 -11.06 5.14
C LEU A 59 -1.58 -9.59 5.53
N LEU A 60 -0.89 -9.11 6.56
CA LEU A 60 -0.96 -7.71 7.00
C LEU A 60 0.26 -6.97 6.46
N VAL A 61 0.01 -5.92 5.67
CA VAL A 61 1.05 -5.10 5.04
C VAL A 61 0.99 -3.71 5.62
N ASN A 62 1.92 -3.41 6.53
CA ASN A 62 2.01 -2.10 7.17
C ASN A 62 2.95 -1.18 6.39
N ILE A 63 2.38 -0.16 5.72
CA ILE A 63 3.10 0.81 4.89
C ILE A 63 3.30 2.11 5.68
N GLY A 64 4.41 2.18 6.41
CA GLY A 64 4.89 3.37 7.10
C GLY A 64 6.02 4.06 6.33
N SER A 65 7.07 4.49 7.03
CA SER A 65 8.29 5.00 6.38
C SER A 65 8.93 3.92 5.50
N GLY A 66 9.06 2.70 6.03
CA GLY A 66 9.31 1.47 5.27
C GLY A 66 8.06 0.59 5.23
N VAL A 67 8.23 -0.70 4.93
CA VAL A 67 7.12 -1.68 4.88
C VAL A 67 7.47 -2.94 5.66
N SER A 68 6.54 -3.39 6.49
CA SER A 68 6.58 -4.71 7.13
C SER A 68 5.42 -5.58 6.63
N ILE A 69 5.69 -6.83 6.28
CA ILE A 69 4.72 -7.79 5.79
C ILE A 69 4.64 -8.96 6.78
N LEU A 70 3.46 -9.19 7.34
CA LEU A 70 3.20 -10.22 8.33
C LEU A 70 2.22 -11.26 7.80
N ALA A 71 2.49 -12.53 8.05
CA ALA A 71 1.50 -13.59 7.92
C ALA A 71 0.88 -13.82 9.30
N VAL A 72 -0.44 -13.67 9.40
CA VAL A 72 -1.19 -13.76 10.65
C VAL A 72 -2.11 -14.99 10.57
N TYR A 73 -1.79 -16.02 11.36
CA TYR A 73 -2.49 -17.31 11.37
C TYR A 73 -3.50 -17.43 12.52
N SER A 74 -3.27 -16.70 13.61
CA SER A 74 -4.22 -16.50 14.70
C SER A 74 -3.86 -15.22 15.46
N LYS A 75 -4.63 -14.88 16.50
CA LYS A 75 -4.38 -13.72 17.38
C LYS A 75 -2.95 -13.72 17.94
N ASP A 76 -2.46 -14.90 18.31
CA ASP A 76 -1.18 -15.08 19.01
C ASP A 76 -0.15 -15.86 18.16
N ASN A 77 -0.49 -16.17 16.90
CA ASN A 77 0.40 -16.86 15.97
C ASN A 77 0.55 -16.06 14.67
N TYR A 78 1.65 -15.34 14.56
CA TYR A 78 2.03 -14.58 13.38
C TYR A 78 3.54 -14.54 13.24
N LYS A 79 4.01 -14.22 12.03
CA LYS A 79 5.42 -14.01 11.76
C LYS A 79 5.59 -12.83 10.81
N ARG A 80 6.66 -12.05 11.00
CA ARG A 80 7.12 -11.09 10.00
C ARG A 80 7.80 -11.85 8.86
N VAL A 81 7.11 -11.98 7.73
CA VAL A 81 7.58 -12.71 6.55
C VAL A 81 8.78 -11.99 5.94
N THR A 82 8.65 -10.69 5.71
CA THR A 82 9.69 -9.84 5.12
C THR A 82 9.34 -8.35 5.29
N GLY A 83 10.11 -7.48 4.66
CA GLY A 83 9.77 -6.08 4.45
C GLY A 83 10.53 -5.47 3.29
N THR A 84 10.23 -4.22 2.97
CA THR A 84 10.99 -3.42 2.01
C THR A 84 11.27 -2.05 2.59
N SER A 85 12.44 -1.49 2.30
CA SER A 85 12.78 -0.11 2.64
C SER A 85 12.11 0.90 1.70
N LEU A 86 11.53 0.44 0.58
CA LEU A 86 10.80 1.25 -0.40
C LEU A 86 9.36 1.45 0.07
N GLY A 87 9.18 2.34 1.05
CA GLY A 87 7.87 2.66 1.64
C GLY A 87 7.44 4.11 1.43
N GLY A 88 6.55 4.60 2.28
CA GLY A 88 6.05 5.97 2.21
C GLY A 88 7.13 7.03 2.43
N GLY A 89 8.19 6.69 3.19
CA GLY A 89 9.36 7.57 3.36
C GLY A 89 10.16 7.72 2.08
N THR A 90 10.25 6.66 1.26
CA THR A 90 10.90 6.73 -0.07
C THR A 90 10.07 7.57 -1.03
N PHE A 91 8.75 7.38 -1.04
CA PHE A 91 7.85 8.22 -1.85
C PHE A 91 8.02 9.70 -1.50
N LEU A 92 7.85 10.06 -0.23
CA LEU A 92 7.94 11.45 0.20
C LEU A 92 9.34 12.03 -0.05
N GLY A 93 10.39 11.32 0.33
CA GLY A 93 11.77 11.78 0.16
C GLY A 93 12.14 12.03 -1.30
N LEU A 94 11.76 11.12 -2.21
CA LEU A 94 12.00 11.30 -3.65
C LEU A 94 11.14 12.43 -4.23
N CYS A 95 9.87 12.55 -3.83
CA CYS A 95 9.04 13.68 -4.25
C CYS A 95 9.65 15.01 -3.80
N CYS A 96 10.09 15.15 -2.55
CA CYS A 96 10.78 16.35 -2.08
C CYS A 96 12.00 16.70 -2.96
N LEU A 97 12.82 15.71 -3.30
CA LEU A 97 14.01 15.91 -4.14
C LEU A 97 13.67 16.28 -5.60
N LEU A 98 12.65 15.65 -6.17
CA LEU A 98 12.33 15.76 -7.60
C LEU A 98 11.40 16.92 -7.93
N THR A 99 10.53 17.31 -6.99
CA THR A 99 9.48 18.31 -7.22
C THR A 99 9.63 19.54 -6.33
N GLY A 100 10.33 19.42 -5.20
CA GLY A 100 10.44 20.46 -4.19
C GLY A 100 9.21 20.58 -3.28
N CYS A 101 8.29 19.60 -3.28
CA CYS A 101 7.20 19.57 -2.30
C CYS A 101 7.75 19.44 -0.88
N SER A 102 7.02 19.95 0.11
CA SER A 102 7.46 20.01 1.51
C SER A 102 6.75 19.04 2.45
N ASN A 103 5.62 18.46 2.01
CA ASN A 103 4.83 17.54 2.81
C ASN A 103 4.13 16.48 1.95
N PHE A 104 3.51 15.51 2.63
CA PHE A 104 2.90 14.35 2.00
C PHE A 104 1.66 14.72 1.18
N GLU A 105 0.83 15.62 1.69
CA GLU A 105 -0.39 16.09 1.04
C GLU A 105 -0.09 16.82 -0.28
N GLU A 106 0.94 17.67 -0.30
CA GLU A 106 1.42 18.34 -1.50
C GLU A 106 1.97 17.34 -2.53
N ALA A 107 2.74 16.35 -2.09
CA ALA A 107 3.25 15.29 -2.96
C ALA A 107 2.10 14.49 -3.61
N LEU A 108 1.04 14.18 -2.85
CA LEU A 108 -0.15 13.49 -3.36
C LEU A 108 -0.98 14.38 -4.30
N ALA A 109 -1.10 15.67 -4.00
CA ALA A 109 -1.78 16.61 -4.88
C ALA A 109 -1.08 16.68 -6.24
N MET A 110 0.26 16.83 -6.25
CA MET A 110 1.05 16.78 -7.48
C MET A 110 0.89 15.44 -8.22
N ALA A 111 0.91 14.32 -7.50
CA ALA A 111 0.73 13.00 -8.10
C ALA A 111 -0.69 12.76 -8.66
N THR A 112 -1.70 13.54 -8.26
CA THR A 112 -3.06 13.42 -8.80
C THR A 112 -3.15 14.03 -10.20
N GLU A 113 -2.41 15.10 -10.45
CA GLU A 113 -2.40 15.85 -11.71
C GLU A 113 -1.40 15.31 -12.75
N GLY A 114 -0.45 14.46 -12.34
CA GLY A 114 0.62 13.98 -13.20
C GLY A 114 0.31 12.73 -14.02
N GLU A 115 1.11 12.51 -15.07
CA GLU A 115 1.05 11.31 -15.92
C GLU A 115 2.37 10.53 -15.87
N SER A 116 2.38 9.36 -15.21
CA SER A 116 3.62 8.58 -15.04
C SER A 116 4.19 8.05 -16.35
N THR A 117 3.37 7.84 -17.38
CA THR A 117 3.82 7.31 -18.69
C THR A 117 4.77 8.25 -19.44
N ARG A 118 4.82 9.54 -19.04
CA ARG A 118 5.80 10.51 -19.55
C ARG A 118 7.21 10.27 -18.98
N VAL A 119 7.27 9.65 -17.79
CA VAL A 119 8.50 9.38 -17.03
C VAL A 119 8.94 7.93 -17.16
N ASP A 120 8.00 7.00 -17.09
CA ASP A 120 8.22 5.56 -17.15
C ASP A 120 8.39 5.05 -18.58
N LYS A 121 9.22 4.03 -18.75
CA LYS A 121 9.31 3.29 -20.02
C LYS A 121 8.39 2.06 -19.94
N LEU A 122 7.46 1.96 -20.88
CA LEU A 122 6.46 0.90 -20.93
C LEU A 122 6.89 -0.26 -21.83
N VAL A 123 6.20 -1.41 -21.71
CA VAL A 123 6.44 -2.58 -22.58
C VAL A 123 6.32 -2.21 -24.06
N ARG A 124 5.32 -1.40 -24.44
CA ARG A 124 5.15 -0.93 -25.83
C ARG A 124 6.30 -0.07 -26.33
N ASP A 125 7.02 0.63 -25.45
CA ASP A 125 8.16 1.47 -25.84
C ASP A 125 9.40 0.62 -26.20
N ILE A 126 9.40 -0.66 -25.81
CA ILE A 126 10.47 -1.62 -26.10
C ILE A 126 10.06 -2.56 -27.24
N TYR A 127 8.82 -3.07 -27.21
CA TYR A 127 8.35 -4.12 -28.11
C TYR A 127 7.42 -3.62 -29.22
N GLY A 128 7.05 -2.35 -29.24
CA GLY A 128 6.08 -1.79 -30.20
C GLY A 128 4.62 -2.21 -29.96
N GLY A 129 4.34 -2.96 -28.88
CA GLY A 129 3.03 -3.51 -28.55
C GLY A 129 3.07 -4.35 -27.28
N ASN A 130 2.25 -5.40 -27.22
CA ASN A 130 2.30 -6.38 -26.14
C ASN A 130 3.52 -7.30 -26.29
N TYR A 131 4.05 -7.80 -25.17
CA TYR A 131 4.96 -8.94 -25.20
C TYR A 131 4.17 -10.24 -24.97
N GLU A 132 3.65 -10.80 -26.06
CA GLU A 132 2.66 -11.88 -26.06
C GLU A 132 3.14 -13.17 -25.39
N ARG A 133 4.41 -13.56 -25.60
CA ARG A 133 4.96 -14.83 -25.10
C ARG A 133 4.77 -15.02 -23.59
N PHE A 134 4.85 -13.93 -22.82
CA PHE A 134 4.71 -13.95 -21.37
C PHE A 134 3.48 -13.16 -20.88
N GLY A 135 2.60 -12.76 -21.80
CA GLY A 135 1.37 -12.04 -21.48
C GLY A 135 1.60 -10.68 -20.81
N LEU A 136 2.68 -9.97 -21.15
CA LEU A 136 2.91 -8.61 -20.63
C LEU A 136 2.21 -7.60 -21.55
N PRO A 137 1.21 -6.85 -21.07
CA PRO A 137 0.50 -5.90 -21.90
C PRO A 137 1.36 -4.67 -22.18
N GLY A 138 1.16 -4.03 -23.34
CA GLY A 138 1.94 -2.90 -23.80
C GLY A 138 1.88 -1.66 -22.88
N TRP A 139 0.82 -1.54 -22.07
CA TRP A 139 0.67 -0.47 -21.09
C TRP A 139 1.45 -0.72 -19.79
N ALA A 140 1.92 -1.94 -19.52
CA ALA A 140 2.65 -2.23 -18.29
C ALA A 140 3.98 -1.49 -18.28
N VAL A 141 4.38 -1.01 -17.09
CA VAL A 141 5.69 -0.40 -16.88
C VAL A 141 6.76 -1.49 -17.02
N ALA A 142 7.67 -1.30 -17.97
CA ALA A 142 8.83 -2.17 -18.15
C ALA A 142 10.03 -1.67 -17.34
N SER A 143 10.19 -0.35 -17.22
CA SER A 143 11.23 0.30 -16.44
C SER A 143 10.73 1.62 -15.87
N SER A 144 10.51 1.65 -14.56
CA SER A 144 10.19 2.87 -13.80
C SER A 144 11.27 3.92 -14.01
N PHE A 145 10.87 5.17 -14.29
CA PHE A 145 11.77 6.28 -14.66
C PHE A 145 12.66 6.02 -15.89
N GLY A 146 12.39 4.96 -16.66
CA GLY A 146 13.26 4.52 -17.76
C GLY A 146 13.39 5.51 -18.92
N ASN A 147 12.43 6.44 -19.08
CA ASN A 147 12.55 7.49 -20.10
C ASN A 147 13.45 8.66 -19.64
N MET A 148 13.75 8.77 -18.34
CA MET A 148 14.56 9.86 -17.78
C MET A 148 16.05 9.72 -18.10
N MET A 149 16.49 8.65 -18.76
CA MET A 149 17.85 8.58 -19.33
C MET A 149 18.02 9.54 -20.53
N CYS A 150 16.94 9.84 -21.26
CA CYS A 150 16.95 10.77 -22.37
C CYS A 150 16.83 12.22 -21.89
N LYS A 151 17.76 13.09 -22.33
CA LYS A 151 17.78 14.51 -21.94
C LYS A 151 16.50 15.24 -22.38
N GLU A 152 16.09 15.07 -23.64
CA GLU A 152 14.89 15.71 -24.19
C GLU A 152 13.63 15.32 -23.41
N LYS A 153 13.53 14.06 -22.96
CA LYS A 153 12.43 13.61 -22.10
C LYS A 153 12.48 14.30 -20.74
N ARG A 154 13.65 14.36 -20.09
CA ARG A 154 13.82 15.08 -18.81
C ARG A 154 13.44 16.55 -18.92
N ASP A 155 13.78 17.22 -20.01
CA ASP A 155 13.48 18.63 -20.23
C ASP A 155 11.98 18.88 -20.49
N SER A 156 11.19 17.82 -20.74
CA SER A 156 9.76 17.90 -21.10
C SER A 156 8.79 17.45 -20.00
N VAL A 157 9.26 16.78 -18.94
CA VAL A 157 8.38 16.27 -17.86
C VAL A 157 8.08 17.35 -16.84
N SER A 158 6.86 17.32 -16.30
CA SER A 158 6.49 18.21 -15.20
C SER A 158 6.86 17.62 -13.83
N LYS A 159 6.73 18.42 -12.78
CA LYS A 159 6.91 17.96 -11.40
C LYS A 159 5.82 16.97 -10.98
N GLU A 160 4.60 17.21 -11.45
CA GLU A 160 3.43 16.37 -11.26
C GLU A 160 3.66 14.99 -11.89
N ASP A 161 4.22 14.92 -13.11
CA ASP A 161 4.59 13.66 -13.77
C ASP A 161 5.59 12.86 -12.92
N LEU A 162 6.60 13.52 -12.35
CA LEU A 162 7.60 12.89 -11.47
C LEU A 162 6.98 12.42 -10.15
N ALA A 163 6.09 13.20 -9.55
CA ALA A 163 5.35 12.81 -8.35
C ALA A 163 4.48 11.57 -8.63
N ARG A 164 3.75 11.57 -9.76
CA ARG A 164 2.95 10.43 -10.20
C ARG A 164 3.80 9.18 -10.41
N ALA A 165 4.91 9.30 -11.13
CA ALA A 165 5.81 8.18 -11.41
C ALA A 165 6.44 7.61 -10.12
N THR A 166 6.79 8.48 -9.17
CA THR A 166 7.27 8.05 -7.84
C THR A 166 6.19 7.25 -7.11
N LEU A 167 4.96 7.76 -7.06
CA LEU A 167 3.83 7.07 -6.42
C LEU A 167 3.58 5.71 -7.07
N VAL A 168 3.45 5.65 -8.39
CA VAL A 168 3.20 4.42 -9.15
C VAL A 168 4.31 3.39 -8.92
N THR A 169 5.57 3.83 -8.92
CA THR A 169 6.74 2.95 -8.73
C THR A 169 6.74 2.32 -7.34
N ILE A 170 6.58 3.13 -6.28
CA ILE A 170 6.57 2.63 -4.90
C ILE A 170 5.36 1.72 -4.67
N THR A 171 4.17 2.15 -5.08
CA THR A 171 2.94 1.37 -4.87
C THR A 171 2.96 0.03 -5.62
N ASN A 172 3.40 0.00 -6.89
CA ASN A 172 3.49 -1.26 -7.64
C ASN A 172 4.60 -2.18 -7.11
N ASN A 173 5.70 -1.63 -6.60
CA ASN A 173 6.74 -2.44 -5.95
C ASN A 173 6.20 -3.14 -4.70
N ILE A 174 5.48 -2.40 -3.84
CA ILE A 174 4.82 -2.94 -2.66
C ILE A 174 3.81 -4.02 -3.06
N GLY A 175 2.95 -3.75 -4.05
CA GLY A 175 1.97 -4.72 -4.56
C GLY A 175 2.63 -6.00 -5.08
N SER A 176 3.75 -5.90 -5.81
CA SER A 176 4.48 -7.06 -6.35
C SER A 176 5.10 -7.93 -5.25
N ILE A 177 5.79 -7.32 -4.28
CA ILE A 177 6.37 -8.04 -3.12
C ILE A 177 5.25 -8.70 -2.33
N THR A 178 4.17 -7.98 -2.09
CA THR A 178 3.01 -8.48 -1.35
C THR A 178 2.39 -9.69 -2.04
N ARG A 179 2.19 -9.65 -3.37
CA ARG A 179 1.70 -10.78 -4.16
C ARG A 179 2.60 -12.00 -4.03
N MET A 180 3.93 -11.82 -4.09
CA MET A 180 4.87 -12.94 -3.92
C MET A 180 4.78 -13.56 -2.51
N CYS A 181 4.70 -12.73 -1.48
CA CYS A 181 4.52 -13.21 -0.10
C CYS A 181 3.20 -13.95 0.09
N ALA A 182 2.10 -13.39 -0.43
CA ALA A 182 0.76 -13.99 -0.36
C ALA A 182 0.73 -15.38 -1.02
N LEU A 183 1.31 -15.51 -2.21
CA LEU A 183 1.39 -16.79 -2.92
C LEU A 183 2.29 -17.80 -2.19
N ASN A 184 3.42 -17.38 -1.64
CA ASN A 184 4.34 -18.26 -0.91
C ASN A 184 3.75 -18.76 0.42
N GLU A 185 2.96 -17.91 1.09
CA GLU A 185 2.28 -18.25 2.35
C GLU A 185 0.91 -18.92 2.13
N ASN A 186 0.43 -19.03 0.89
CA ASN A 186 -0.90 -19.52 0.52
C ASN A 186 -2.04 -18.73 1.21
N ILE A 187 -1.94 -17.39 1.18
CA ILE A 187 -2.90 -16.48 1.81
C ILE A 187 -3.52 -15.57 0.75
N GLU A 188 -4.85 -15.57 0.65
CA GLU A 188 -5.57 -14.82 -0.40
C GLU A 188 -6.02 -13.42 0.05
N ARG A 189 -6.21 -13.23 1.36
CA ARG A 189 -6.63 -11.96 1.95
C ARG A 189 -5.42 -11.12 2.35
N VAL A 190 -5.27 -9.97 1.72
CA VAL A 190 -4.17 -9.03 1.97
C VAL A 190 -4.74 -7.74 2.51
N VAL A 191 -4.47 -7.43 3.77
CA VAL A 191 -4.88 -6.18 4.43
C VAL A 191 -3.72 -5.20 4.38
N PHE A 192 -3.93 -4.06 3.73
CA PHE A 192 -2.98 -2.94 3.74
C PHE A 192 -3.37 -1.90 4.78
N VAL A 193 -2.38 -1.46 5.55
CA VAL A 193 -2.51 -0.42 6.59
C VAL A 193 -1.31 0.52 6.53
N GLY A 194 -1.30 1.54 7.38
CA GLY A 194 -0.23 2.53 7.50
C GLY A 194 -0.54 3.85 6.81
N ASN A 195 0.05 4.93 7.33
CA ASN A 195 -0.28 6.31 6.92
C ASN A 195 0.11 6.66 5.48
N PHE A 196 0.88 5.82 4.77
CA PHE A 196 1.07 6.00 3.33
C PHE A 196 -0.26 5.97 2.55
N LEU A 197 -1.26 5.24 3.06
CA LEU A 197 -2.56 5.12 2.42
C LEU A 197 -3.55 6.21 2.83
N ARG A 198 -3.21 7.01 3.85
CA ARG A 198 -4.06 8.12 4.31
C ARG A 198 -4.31 9.10 3.19
N VAL A 199 -5.60 9.34 2.91
CA VAL A 199 -6.10 10.19 1.81
C VAL A 199 -5.52 9.84 0.42
N ASN A 200 -4.99 8.64 0.26
CA ASN A 200 -4.26 8.19 -0.93
C ASN A 200 -5.05 7.09 -1.67
N THR A 201 -6.29 7.42 -2.05
CA THR A 201 -7.18 6.51 -2.81
C THR A 201 -6.53 6.04 -4.11
N LEU A 202 -5.66 6.86 -4.70
CA LEU A 202 -4.90 6.50 -5.89
C LEU A 202 -4.03 5.25 -5.66
N SER A 203 -3.26 5.21 -4.57
CA SER A 203 -2.44 4.04 -4.26
C SER A 203 -3.27 2.84 -3.84
N MET A 204 -4.38 3.04 -3.10
CA MET A 204 -5.28 1.94 -2.76
C MET A 204 -5.87 1.28 -4.01
N LYS A 205 -6.36 2.07 -4.98
CA LYS A 205 -6.87 1.55 -6.25
C LYS A 205 -5.78 0.85 -7.06
N LEU A 206 -4.56 1.39 -7.09
CA LEU A 206 -3.42 0.73 -7.75
C LEU A 206 -3.07 -0.61 -7.09
N LEU A 207 -3.06 -0.70 -5.76
CA LEU A 207 -2.83 -1.95 -5.04
C LEU A 207 -3.94 -2.98 -5.34
N ALA A 208 -5.21 -2.55 -5.29
CA ALA A 208 -6.34 -3.42 -5.61
C ALA A 208 -6.27 -3.94 -7.05
N TYR A 209 -5.99 -3.04 -8.00
CA TYR A 209 -5.79 -3.39 -9.41
C TYR A 209 -4.64 -4.40 -9.57
N ALA A 210 -3.48 -4.11 -8.98
CA ALA A 210 -2.28 -4.91 -9.16
C ALA A 210 -2.44 -6.31 -8.57
N LEU A 211 -3.02 -6.43 -7.37
CA LEU A 211 -3.26 -7.73 -6.76
C LEU A 211 -4.26 -8.54 -7.58
N ASP A 212 -5.39 -7.96 -8.00
CA ASP A 212 -6.40 -8.66 -8.79
C ASP A 212 -5.85 -9.08 -10.16
N TYR A 213 -5.30 -8.15 -10.94
CA TYR A 213 -4.80 -8.40 -12.30
C TYR A 213 -3.67 -9.44 -12.32
N TRP A 214 -2.63 -9.27 -11.49
CA TRP A 214 -1.45 -10.13 -11.53
C TRP A 214 -1.64 -11.48 -10.82
N SER A 215 -2.71 -11.63 -10.04
CA SER A 215 -3.11 -12.92 -9.45
C SER A 215 -4.27 -13.61 -10.18
N LYS A 216 -4.79 -12.99 -11.26
CA LYS A 216 -5.99 -13.46 -11.96
C LYS A 216 -7.21 -13.61 -11.04
N GLY A 217 -7.39 -12.62 -10.15
CA GLY A 217 -8.50 -12.55 -9.19
C GLY A 217 -8.35 -13.42 -7.94
N GLN A 218 -7.23 -14.12 -7.75
CA GLN A 218 -7.02 -14.97 -6.57
C GLN A 218 -6.78 -14.16 -5.29
N LEU A 219 -6.04 -13.05 -5.37
CA LEU A 219 -5.71 -12.22 -4.22
C LEU A 219 -6.65 -11.03 -4.11
N LYS A 220 -7.13 -10.76 -2.90
CA LYS A 220 -7.99 -9.61 -2.58
C LYS A 220 -7.25 -8.59 -1.73
N ALA A 221 -7.15 -7.36 -2.23
CA ALA A 221 -6.68 -6.21 -1.46
C ALA A 221 -7.81 -5.68 -0.57
N LEU A 222 -7.53 -5.63 0.73
CA LEU A 222 -8.39 -5.12 1.78
C LEU A 222 -7.72 -3.89 2.43
N PHE A 223 -8.54 -2.96 2.88
CA PHE A 223 -8.10 -1.71 3.51
C PHE A 223 -8.93 -1.46 4.76
N LEU A 224 -8.36 -0.73 5.72
CA LEU A 224 -9.02 -0.41 6.99
C LEU A 224 -9.15 1.11 7.15
N ARG A 225 -10.25 1.59 7.72
CA ARG A 225 -10.51 3.03 7.86
C ARG A 225 -9.55 3.71 8.83
N HIS A 226 -9.09 3.00 9.86
CA HIS A 226 -8.17 3.50 10.87
C HIS A 226 -6.71 3.08 10.61
N GLU A 227 -6.34 2.91 9.34
CA GLU A 227 -5.06 2.41 8.82
C GLU A 227 -3.79 2.89 9.54
N GLY A 228 -3.76 4.13 10.06
CA GLY A 228 -2.59 4.71 10.73
C GLY A 228 -2.53 4.57 12.26
N TYR A 229 -3.55 4.01 12.92
CA TYR A 229 -3.74 4.16 14.37
C TYR A 229 -3.64 2.86 15.18
N PHE A 230 -3.62 1.71 14.53
CA PHE A 230 -3.71 0.42 15.22
C PHE A 230 -2.59 0.16 16.22
N GLY A 231 -1.35 0.56 15.94
CA GLY A 231 -0.26 0.44 16.91
C GLY A 231 -0.51 1.23 18.20
N ALA A 232 -1.09 2.43 18.09
CA ALA A 232 -1.45 3.24 19.26
C ALA A 232 -2.61 2.61 20.05
N VAL A 233 -3.60 2.04 19.36
CA VAL A 233 -4.71 1.30 19.99
C VAL A 233 -4.19 0.06 20.70
N GLY A 234 -3.33 -0.74 20.06
CA GLY A 234 -2.70 -1.90 20.69
C GLY A 234 -1.94 -1.54 21.95
N ALA A 235 -1.17 -0.44 21.92
CA ALA A 235 -0.46 0.04 23.10
C ALA A 235 -1.41 0.47 24.23
N LEU A 236 -2.54 1.10 23.90
CA LEU A 236 -3.59 1.46 24.86
C LEU A 236 -4.20 0.21 25.52
N LEU A 237 -4.39 -0.87 24.77
CA LEU A 237 -4.97 -2.13 25.29
C LEU A 237 -4.05 -2.88 26.25
N GLU A 238 -2.75 -2.57 26.25
CA GLU A 238 -1.77 -3.12 27.20
C GLU A 238 -1.71 -2.36 28.52
N LEU A 239 -2.42 -1.23 28.65
CA LEU A 239 -2.53 -0.55 29.94
C LEU A 239 -3.29 -1.45 30.91
N PRO A 240 -2.69 -1.82 32.05
CA PRO A 240 -3.42 -2.53 33.11
C PRO A 240 -4.62 -1.68 33.52
N ASN A 241 -5.78 -2.31 33.75
CA ASN A 241 -6.87 -1.60 34.43
C ASN A 241 -6.30 -1.03 35.74
N PRO A 242 -6.47 0.28 36.02
CA PRO A 242 -6.04 0.84 37.28
C PRO A 242 -6.78 0.10 38.39
N SER A 243 -5.99 -0.60 39.22
CA SER A 243 -6.43 -1.20 40.49
C SER A 243 -6.92 -0.13 41.45
#